data_AF-M0B1H8-F1
#
_entry.id   AF-M0B1H8-F1
#
_cell.length_a   1.000
_cell.length_b   1.000
_cell.length_c   1.000
_cell.angle_alpha   90.00
_cell.angle_beta   90.00
_cell.angle_gamma   90.00
#
_symmetry.space_group_name_H-M   'P 1'
#
loop_
_entity.id
_entity.type
_entity.pdbx_description
1 polymer ?
#
loop_
_entity_poly.entity_id
_entity_poly.type
_entity_poly.pdbx_seq_one_letter_code
_entity_poly.pdbx_strand_id
1 'polypeptide(L)' 'MSFVQAFDDARAIITLIGLLPAAFIVLAMTRNMTNPGYDMTVAFSAGIELTVHAISPAPVLALLLAVAILLIRAGSGGR' A
#
# COMPACT_ATOMS: atom_id res chain seq x y z
N MET A 1 9.12 21.84 -6.88
CA MET A 1 8.22 20.76 -6.41
C MET A 1 8.06 20.94 -4.92
N SER A 2 6.82 21.06 -4.44
CA SER A 2 6.52 21.32 -3.02
C SER A 2 6.66 20.02 -2.20
N PHE A 3 7.00 20.13 -0.91
CA PHE A 3 6.96 19.01 0.05
C PHE A 3 5.59 18.31 0.04
N VAL A 4 4.51 19.08 -0.11
CA VAL A 4 3.14 18.56 -0.22
C VAL A 4 3.01 17.61 -1.41
N GLN A 5 3.63 17.97 -2.54
CA GLN A 5 3.58 17.17 -3.76
C GLN A 5 4.35 15.86 -3.61
N ALA A 6 5.53 15.90 -2.97
CA ALA A 6 6.30 14.68 -2.67
C ALA A 6 5.61 13.77 -1.65
N PHE A 7 4.89 14.36 -0.69
CA PHE A 7 4.11 13.61 0.29
C PHE A 7 2.88 12.95 -0.35
N ASP A 8 2.18 13.65 -1.25
CA ASP A 8 1.05 13.07 -1.98
C ASP A 8 1.49 11.96 -2.94
N ASP A 9 2.61 12.13 -3.64
CA ASP A 9 3.20 11.08 -4.49
C ASP A 9 3.57 9.84 -3.66
N ALA A 10 4.21 10.02 -2.51
CA ALA A 10 4.56 8.93 -1.60
C ALA A 10 3.32 8.20 -1.07
N ARG A 11 2.26 8.95 -0.73
CA ARG A 11 0.99 8.39 -0.26
C ARG A 11 0.30 7.55 -1.35
N ALA A 12 0.32 8.02 -2.60
CA ALA A 12 -0.24 7.31 -3.73
C ALA A 12 0.48 5.97 -3.98
N ILE A 13 1.82 5.99 -3.96
CA ILE A 13 2.65 4.78 -4.13
C ILE A 13 2.34 3.76 -3.03
N ILE A 14 2.28 4.20 -1.78
CA ILE A 14 2.03 3.29 -0.65
C ILE A 14 0.60 2.72 -0.70
N THR A 15 -0.38 3.54 -1.11
CA THR A 15 -1.76 3.07 -1.30
C THR A 15 -1.84 2.01 -2.40
N LEU A 16 -1.12 2.20 -3.52
CA LEU A 16 -1.00 1.20 -4.59
C LEU A 16 -0.40 -0.12 -4.09
N ILE A 17 0.66 -0.06 -3.28
CA ILE A 17 1.26 -1.26 -2.68
C ILE A 17 0.29 -1.93 -1.71
N GLY A 18 -0.43 -1.15 -0.90
CA GLY A 18 -1.43 -1.64 0.05
C GLY A 18 -2.65 -2.30 -0.60
N LEU A 19 -2.92 -2.04 -1.88
CA LEU A 19 -3.99 -2.68 -2.66
C LEU A 19 -3.59 -4.03 -3.27
N LEU A 20 -2.30 -4.37 -3.34
CA LEU A 20 -1.86 -5.66 -3.89
C LEU A 20 -2.50 -6.87 -3.19
N PRO A 21 -2.56 -6.95 -1.85
CA PRO A 21 -3.23 -8.06 -1.17
C PRO A 21 -4.69 -8.24 -1.62
N ALA A 22 -5.43 -7.13 -1.79
CA ALA A 22 -6.84 -7.14 -2.22
C ALA A 22 -7.02 -7.89 -3.55
N ALA A 23 -6.14 -7.66 -4.52
CA ALA A 23 -6.19 -8.35 -5.81
C ALA A 23 -5.99 -9.87 -5.68
N PHE A 24 -5.08 -10.32 -4.82
CA PHE A 24 -4.84 -11.75 -4.58
C PHE A 24 -6.00 -12.42 -3.85
N ILE A 25 -6.65 -11.72 -2.91
CA ILE A 25 -7.83 -12.21 -2.19
C ILE A 25 -9.00 -12.40 -3.15
N VAL A 26 -9.29 -11.39 -4.00
CA VAL A 26 -10.33 -11.47 -5.02
C VAL A 26 -10.06 -12.63 -5.99
N LEU A 27 -8.81 -12.83 -6.39
CA LEU A 27 -8.42 -13.96 -7.24
C LEU A 27 -8.64 -15.31 -6.55
N ALA A 28 -8.26 -15.43 -5.27
CA ALA A 28 -8.44 -16.66 -4.49
C ALA A 28 -9.92 -16.99 -4.28
N MET A 29 -10.75 -15.98 -4.03
CA MET A 29 -12.21 -16.13 -3.93
C MET A 29 -12.79 -16.56 -5.27
N THR A 30 -12.41 -15.91 -6.37
CA THR A 30 -12.87 -16.23 -7.72
C THR A 30 -12.56 -17.68 -8.09
N ARG A 31 -11.36 -18.16 -7.76
CA ARG A 31 -10.94 -19.54 -8.01
C ARG A 31 -11.68 -20.59 -7.17
N ASN A 32 -12.23 -20.20 -6.03
CA ASN A 32 -12.88 -21.11 -5.10
C ASN A 32 -14.40 -20.90 -4.99
N MET A 33 -15.03 -20.13 -5.89
CA MET A 33 -16.48 -19.83 -5.82
C MET A 33 -17.37 -21.08 -5.86
N THR A 34 -16.90 -22.16 -6.47
CA THR A 34 -17.63 -23.43 -6.59
C THR A 34 -17.23 -24.46 -5.53
N ASN A 35 -16.30 -24.12 -4.63
CA ASN A 35 -15.85 -25.01 -3.57
C ASN A 35 -16.69 -24.78 -2.28
N PRO A 36 -17.59 -25.70 -1.91
CA PRO A 36 -18.44 -25.54 -0.73
C PRO A 36 -17.65 -25.62 0.60
N GLY A 37 -16.41 -26.11 0.59
CA GLY A 37 -15.52 -26.10 1.75
C GLY A 37 -14.69 -24.82 1.89
N TYR A 38 -14.81 -23.88 0.96
CA TYR A 38 -14.10 -22.62 1.01
C TYR A 38 -14.93 -21.55 1.71
N ASP A 39 -14.47 -21.13 2.88
CA ASP A 39 -15.11 -20.04 3.63
C ASP A 39 -14.67 -18.68 3.09
N MET A 40 -15.53 -18.09 2.25
CA MET A 40 -15.28 -16.75 1.69
C MET A 40 -15.22 -15.66 2.76
N THR A 41 -15.94 -15.81 3.87
CA THR A 41 -15.98 -14.82 4.95
C THR A 41 -14.63 -14.78 5.68
N VAL A 42 -14.05 -15.96 5.96
CA VAL A 42 -12.71 -16.06 6.57
C VAL A 42 -11.64 -15.50 5.62
N ALA A 43 -11.70 -15.84 4.33
CA ALA A 43 -10.77 -15.31 3.33
C ALA A 43 -10.86 -13.78 3.20
N PHE A 44 -12.07 -13.22 3.30
CA PHE A 44 -12.29 -11.77 3.28
C PHE A 44 -11.75 -11.09 4.53
N SER A 45 -12.01 -11.66 5.72
CA SER A 45 -11.52 -11.14 7.00
C SER A 45 -9.98 -11.11 7.06
N ALA A 46 -9.34 -12.23 6.73
CA ALA A 46 -7.88 -12.32 6.64
C ALA A 46 -7.33 -11.31 5.62
N GLY A 47 -8.11 -11.09 4.55
CA GLY A 47 -7.77 -10.13 3.52
C GLY A 47 -7.78 -8.68 3.98
N ILE A 48 -8.81 -8.27 4.72
CA ILE A 48 -8.89 -6.95 5.36
C ILE A 48 -7.73 -6.77 6.32
N GLU A 49 -7.45 -7.77 7.16
CA GLU A 49 -6.40 -7.71 8.16
C GLU A 49 -5.02 -7.51 7.50
N LEU A 50 -4.74 -8.23 6.40
CA LEU A 50 -3.52 -8.05 5.60
C LEU A 50 -3.44 -6.66 4.96
N THR A 51 -4.53 -6.15 4.39
CA THR A 51 -4.55 -4.80 3.80
C THR A 51 -4.35 -3.72 4.86
N VAL A 52 -4.99 -3.84 6.02
CA VAL A 52 -4.82 -2.91 7.14
C VAL A 52 -3.38 -2.97 7.66
N HIS A 53 -2.80 -4.16 7.81
CA HIS A 53 -1.42 -4.29 8.26
C HIS A 53 -0.42 -3.74 7.25
N ALA A 54 -0.69 -3.89 5.95
CA ALA A 54 0.14 -3.31 4.89
C ALA A 54 0.05 -1.77 4.81
N ILE A 55 -1.12 -1.19 5.10
CA ILE A 55 -1.36 0.27 5.02
C ILE A 55 -1.12 0.97 6.36
N SER A 56 -1.18 0.28 7.49
CA SER A 56 -0.89 0.80 8.84
C SER A 56 0.41 1.64 8.91
N PRO A 57 1.55 1.17 8.37
CA PRO A 57 2.78 1.96 8.37
C PRO A 57 2.82 3.06 7.29
N ALA A 58 1.79 3.19 6.45
CA ALA A 58 1.78 4.10 5.31
C ALA A 58 2.05 5.58 5.62
N PRO A 59 1.44 6.21 6.64
CA PRO A 59 1.75 7.61 6.95
C PRO A 59 3.21 7.80 7.41
N VAL A 60 3.78 6.82 8.13
CA VAL A 60 5.18 6.85 8.58
C VAL A 60 6.12 6.66 7.39
N LEU A 61 5.83 5.69 6.53
CA LEU A 61 6.60 5.45 5.30
C LEU A 61 6.50 6.64 4.33
N ALA A 62 5.32 7.25 4.18
CA ALA A 62 5.12 8.43 3.33
C ALA A 62 5.95 9.61 3.82
N LEU A 63 6.00 9.82 5.14
CA LEU A 63 6.83 10.85 5.75
C LEU A 63 8.32 10.59 5.49
N LEU A 64 8.79 9.36 5.74
CA LEU A 64 10.19 8.97 5.50
C LEU A 64 10.58 9.13 4.02
N LEU A 65 9.70 8.72 3.10
CA LEU A 65 9.94 8.84 1.66
C LEU A 65 9.99 10.30 1.22
N ALA A 66 9.07 11.13 1.71
CA ALA A 66 9.05 12.55 1.43
C ALA A 66 10.32 13.25 1.94
N VAL A 67 10.79 12.90 3.15
CA VAL A 67 12.07 13.40 3.70
C VAL A 67 13.25 12.94 2.84
N ALA A 68 13.30 11.66 2.44
CA ALA A 68 14.36 11.13 1.59
C ALA A 68 14.42 11.85 0.22
N ILE A 69 13.27 12.06 -0.44
CA ILE A 69 13.17 12.79 -1.71
C ILE A 69 13.68 14.22 -1.55
N LEU A 70 13.34 14.88 -0.43
CA LEU A 70 13.76 16.25 -0.16
C LEU A 70 15.28 16.34 0.08
N LEU A 71 15.85 15.40 0.84
CA LEU A 71 17.29 15.30 1.10
C LEU A 71 18.11 15.03 -0.18
N ILE A 72 17.66 14.10 -1.03
CA ILE A 72 18.32 13.81 -2.32
C ILE A 72 18.38 15.07 -3.18
N ARG A 73 17.29 15.84 -3.22
CA ARG A 73 17.21 17.04 -4.06
C ARG A 73 18.00 18.23 -3.49
N ALA A 74 18.01 18.39 -2.17
CA ALA A 74 18.87 19.37 -1.51
C ALA A 74 20.36 19.09 -1.78
N GLY A 75 20.76 17.81 -1.81
CA GLY A 75 22.10 17.40 -2.21
C GLY A 75 22.40 17.54 -3.69
N SER A 76 21.39 17.40 -4.57
CA SER A 76 21.59 17.48 -6.03
C SER A 76 21.58 18.91 -6.59
N GLY A 77 21.09 19.90 -5.84
CA GLY A 77 21.02 21.31 -6.26
C GLY A 77 22.23 22.17 -5.88
N GLY A 78 23.25 21.59 -5.23
CA GLY A 78 24.46 22.28 -4.77
C GLY A 78 25.61 22.32 -5.77
N ARG A 79 25.36 22.12 -7.07
CA ARG A 79 26.35 22.28 -8.15
C ARG A 79 25.80 23.15 -9.26
#